data_AF-A0A935W1C5-F1
#
_entry.id   AF-A0A935W1C5-F1
#
_cell.length_a   1.000
_cell.length_b   1.000
_cell.length_c   1.000
_cell.angle_alpha   90.00
_cell.angle_beta   90.00
_cell.angle_gamma   90.00
#
_symmetry.space_group_name_H-M   'P 1'
#
loop_
_entity.id
_entity.type
_entity.pdbx_description
1 polymer ?
#
loop_
_entity_poly.entity_id
_entity_poly.type
_entity_poly.pdbx_seq_one_letter_code
_entity_poly.pdbx_strand_id
1 'polypeptide(L)'
;MYRRSGRGGFLALLALISWASWASQQAGAAEQAPLDLGDPTPRRIEVRFEISPADQPGRLDTAWSTPRPGLLEPTGHADRVRIRIPAPEMEAHLRSTGTAVIPGTFSDFVWILDRVSGHVVEAGLAGRIHERVGFGPLSTRIAVDIRVDMSTERGAGFRTARAPFGIETHDFCAPGDGSRSCIAVESHRFDPQQGYVNAVGFIRAATPMAEVRAFSPLGEVRFSERPAEAIVGPPRTTRERDAVFSPATGPDRGVERGGWHGESAERADERTTDRSG
;
A
#
# COMPACT_ATOMS: atom_id res chain seq x y z
N MET A 1 44.88 -32.10 -15.55
CA MET A 1 43.45 -31.74 -15.53
C MET A 1 42.94 -31.83 -14.10
N TYR A 2 42.80 -30.69 -13.41
CA TYR A 2 42.26 -30.62 -12.04
C TYR A 2 41.01 -29.74 -12.07
N ARG A 3 39.83 -30.35 -11.98
CA ARG A 3 38.54 -29.64 -11.86
C ARG A 3 38.44 -29.11 -10.43
N ARG A 4 38.76 -27.82 -10.24
CA ARG A 4 38.53 -27.10 -8.98
C ARG A 4 37.02 -26.86 -8.85
N SER A 5 36.39 -27.62 -7.96
CA SER A 5 35.04 -27.37 -7.45
C SER A 5 35.05 -26.04 -6.69
N GLY A 6 34.55 -24.99 -7.35
CA GLY A 6 34.29 -23.71 -6.72
C GLY A 6 33.02 -23.83 -5.88
N ARG A 7 33.20 -23.94 -4.56
CA ARG A 7 32.16 -23.69 -3.56
C ARG A 7 31.50 -22.34 -3.88
N GLY A 8 30.27 -22.38 -4.37
CA GLY A 8 29.41 -21.20 -4.46
C GLY A 8 29.24 -20.64 -3.05
N GLY A 9 29.69 -19.40 -2.87
CA GLY A 9 29.48 -18.65 -1.64
C GLY A 9 27.99 -18.50 -1.40
N PHE A 10 27.51 -19.26 -0.43
CA PHE A 10 26.22 -19.05 0.22
C PHE A 10 26.16 -17.60 0.73
N LEU A 11 25.26 -16.79 0.17
CA LEU A 11 24.69 -15.63 0.87
C LEU A 11 23.73 -16.16 1.93
N ALA A 12 24.30 -16.76 2.97
CA ALA A 12 23.64 -16.88 4.26
C ALA A 12 23.80 -15.52 4.94
N LEU A 13 22.82 -14.63 4.76
CA LEU A 13 22.68 -13.50 5.66
C LEU A 13 22.26 -14.08 7.01
N LEU A 14 23.25 -14.26 7.88
CA LEU A 14 23.09 -14.61 9.28
C LEU A 14 22.24 -13.53 9.95
N ALA A 15 20.94 -13.81 10.03
CA ALA A 15 20.05 -13.18 10.98
C ALA A 15 20.42 -13.70 12.38
N LEU A 16 21.39 -13.06 13.03
CA LEU A 16 21.49 -13.10 14.49
C LEU A 16 20.30 -12.33 15.04
N ILE A 17 19.14 -12.98 15.05
CA ILE A 17 17.97 -12.54 15.80
C ILE A 17 18.32 -12.82 17.25
N SER A 18 18.71 -11.78 17.98
CA SER A 18 18.66 -11.80 19.43
C SER A 18 17.20 -12.02 19.83
N TRP A 19 16.92 -13.16 20.46
CA TRP A 19 15.65 -13.44 21.11
C TRP A 19 15.56 -12.56 22.36
N ALA A 20 15.38 -11.26 22.16
CA ALA A 20 14.97 -10.37 23.23
C ALA A 20 13.49 -10.69 23.51
N SER A 21 13.24 -11.17 24.71
CA SER A 21 11.94 -11.52 25.27
C SER A 21 10.88 -10.48 24.88
N TRP A 22 10.01 -10.87 23.94
CA TRP A 22 8.71 -10.23 23.76
C TRP A 22 7.87 -10.61 24.98
N ALA A 23 8.06 -9.89 26.08
CA ALA A 23 7.11 -9.88 27.17
C ALA A 23 5.82 -9.28 26.61
N SER A 24 4.86 -10.17 26.38
CA SER A 24 3.52 -9.91 25.86
C SER A 24 2.86 -8.78 26.63
N GLN A 25 2.88 -7.58 26.06
CA GLN A 25 1.82 -6.61 26.30
C GLN A 25 0.57 -7.13 25.58
N GLN A 26 -0.11 -8.09 26.21
CA GLN A 26 -1.53 -8.31 25.99
C GLN A 26 -2.26 -7.14 26.67
N ALA A 27 -2.07 -5.94 26.13
CA ALA A 27 -3.06 -4.89 26.32
C ALA A 27 -4.35 -5.47 25.72
N GLY A 28 -5.37 -5.65 26.56
CA GLY A 28 -6.64 -6.24 26.16
C GLY A 28 -7.05 -5.64 24.82
N ALA A 29 -7.12 -6.49 23.80
CA ALA A 29 -7.70 -6.09 22.54
C ALA A 29 -9.14 -5.75 22.86
N ALA A 30 -9.42 -4.45 23.07
CA ALA A 30 -10.77 -3.96 23.01
C ALA A 30 -11.31 -4.50 21.69
N GLU A 31 -12.30 -5.37 21.79
CA GLU A 31 -12.89 -6.07 20.66
C GLU A 31 -13.37 -4.99 19.68
N GLN A 32 -12.60 -4.77 18.62
CA GLN A 32 -12.89 -3.72 17.67
C GLN A 32 -14.12 -4.15 16.88
N ALA A 33 -15.14 -3.30 16.87
CA ALA A 33 -16.36 -3.60 16.14
C ALA A 33 -16.02 -3.85 14.65
N PRO A 34 -16.60 -4.89 14.04
CA PRO A 34 -16.42 -5.13 12.61
C PRO A 34 -16.88 -3.92 11.78
N LEU A 35 -16.22 -3.69 10.65
CA LEU A 35 -16.57 -2.59 9.74
C LEU A 35 -17.98 -2.77 9.14
N ASP A 36 -18.85 -1.78 9.32
CA ASP A 36 -20.19 -1.78 8.71
C ASP A 36 -20.19 -1.12 7.32
N LEU A 37 -20.20 -1.94 6.25
CA LEU A 37 -20.35 -1.42 4.88
C LEU A 37 -21.77 -0.88 4.58
N GLY A 38 -22.74 -1.20 5.45
CA GLY A 38 -24.11 -0.70 5.40
C GLY A 38 -24.23 0.79 5.71
N ASP A 39 -23.27 1.37 6.44
CA ASP A 39 -23.15 2.81 6.62
C ASP A 39 -22.05 3.39 5.71
N PRO A 40 -22.39 4.12 4.63
CA PRO A 40 -21.40 4.73 3.74
C PRO A 40 -20.84 6.06 4.28
N THR A 41 -21.22 6.48 5.49
CA THR A 41 -20.79 7.74 6.08
C THR A 41 -19.27 7.80 6.20
N PRO A 42 -18.61 8.87 5.70
CA PRO A 42 -17.16 8.98 5.78
C PRO A 42 -16.64 8.90 7.21
N ARG A 43 -15.74 7.95 7.49
CA ARG A 43 -15.18 7.76 8.83
C ARG A 43 -13.83 7.06 8.81
N ARG A 44 -13.06 7.29 9.87
CA ARG A 44 -11.77 6.63 10.08
C ARG A 44 -11.99 5.19 10.50
N ILE A 45 -11.20 4.31 9.91
CA ILE A 45 -11.20 2.89 10.21
C ILE A 45 -9.78 2.44 10.52
N GLU A 46 -9.64 1.21 10.98
CA GLU A 46 -8.36 0.54 11.08
C GLU A 46 -8.24 -0.54 10.01
N VAL A 47 -7.01 -0.71 9.52
CA VAL A 47 -6.65 -1.65 8.47
C VAL A 47 -5.47 -2.48 8.96
N ARG A 48 -5.60 -3.80 8.88
CA ARG A 48 -4.51 -4.74 9.15
C ARG A 48 -4.27 -5.56 7.91
N PHE A 49 -3.02 -5.62 7.48
CA PHE A 49 -2.60 -6.46 6.37
C PHE A 49 -2.12 -7.79 6.89
N GLU A 50 -2.42 -8.86 6.18
CA GLU A 50 -1.80 -10.14 6.44
C GLU A 50 -0.30 -10.07 6.11
N ILE A 51 0.51 -10.79 6.88
CA ILE A 51 1.97 -10.89 6.71
C ILE A 51 2.32 -12.37 6.54
N SER A 52 2.08 -12.88 5.33
CA SER A 52 2.36 -14.26 4.98
C SER A 52 3.85 -14.56 5.12
N PRO A 53 4.21 -15.73 5.66
CA PRO A 53 5.56 -16.25 5.52
C PRO A 53 5.94 -16.35 4.04
N ALA A 54 7.13 -15.87 3.69
CA ALA A 54 7.60 -15.86 2.30
C ALA A 54 7.68 -17.27 1.67
N ASP A 55 7.83 -18.32 2.49
CA ASP A 55 7.87 -19.72 2.05
C ASP A 55 6.49 -20.34 1.80
N GLN A 56 5.41 -19.68 2.26
CA GLN A 56 4.05 -20.20 2.21
C GLN A 56 3.04 -19.10 1.85
N PRO A 57 3.13 -18.49 0.64
CA PRO A 57 2.25 -17.37 0.24
C PRO A 57 0.77 -17.74 0.11
N GLY A 58 0.42 -19.03 0.14
CA GLY A 58 -0.96 -19.51 0.18
C GLY A 58 -1.50 -19.77 1.60
N ARG A 59 -0.68 -19.56 2.64
CA ARG A 59 -1.08 -19.78 4.03
C ARG A 59 -1.56 -18.47 4.66
N LEU A 60 -2.83 -18.20 4.39
CA LEU A 60 -3.56 -16.99 4.75
C LEU A 60 -4.02 -17.00 6.23
N ASP A 61 -4.46 -15.84 6.72
CA ASP A 61 -4.98 -15.58 8.08
C ASP A 61 -4.11 -16.13 9.23
N THR A 62 -2.80 -15.92 9.15
CA THR A 62 -1.87 -16.39 10.21
C THR A 62 -1.23 -15.28 11.01
N ALA A 63 -0.68 -14.26 10.36
CA ALA A 63 -0.01 -13.14 11.00
C ALA A 63 -0.53 -11.82 10.44
N TRP A 64 -0.79 -10.86 11.34
CA TRP A 64 -1.39 -9.59 10.98
C TRP A 64 -0.46 -8.43 11.34
N SER A 65 -0.41 -7.40 10.50
CA SER A 65 0.33 -6.18 10.77
C SER A 65 -0.20 -5.43 11.98
N THR A 66 0.60 -4.49 12.47
CA THR A 66 0.06 -3.41 13.32
C THR A 66 -1.07 -2.68 12.59
N PRO A 67 -2.10 -2.19 13.30
CA PRO A 67 -3.16 -1.38 12.69
C PRO A 67 -2.61 -0.18 11.95
N ARG A 68 -3.23 0.14 10.82
CA ARG A 68 -2.98 1.35 10.05
C ARG A 68 -4.26 2.14 9.89
N PRO A 69 -4.20 3.48 9.93
CA PRO A 69 -5.38 4.28 9.70
C PRO A 69 -5.83 4.16 8.24
N GLY A 70 -7.12 3.92 8.05
CA GLY A 70 -7.79 4.03 6.76
C GLY A 70 -8.96 5.01 6.85
N LEU A 71 -9.56 5.29 5.70
CA LEU A 71 -10.78 6.09 5.60
C LEU A 71 -11.79 5.35 4.74
N LEU A 72 -13.00 5.15 5.26
CA LEU A 72 -14.15 4.74 4.47
C LEU A 72 -14.82 5.99 3.89
N GLU A 73 -15.16 5.96 2.61
CA GLU A 73 -15.76 7.06 1.85
C GLU A 73 -16.80 6.52 0.85
N PRO A 74 -17.84 7.28 0.48
CA PRO A 74 -18.72 6.92 -0.63
C PRO A 74 -18.00 7.10 -1.99
N THR A 75 -18.37 6.30 -2.98
CA THR A 75 -17.76 6.36 -4.34
C THR A 75 -18.53 7.23 -5.34
N GLY A 76 -19.70 7.75 -4.95
CA GLY A 76 -20.69 8.33 -5.88
C GLY A 76 -21.65 7.29 -6.45
N HIS A 77 -21.37 6.00 -6.31
CA HIS A 77 -22.30 4.91 -6.59
C HIS A 77 -22.95 4.43 -5.28
N ALA A 78 -24.28 4.28 -5.28
CA ALA A 78 -25.05 3.99 -4.07
C ALA A 78 -24.73 2.61 -3.46
N ASP A 79 -24.30 1.67 -4.29
CA ASP A 79 -23.96 0.28 -3.96
C ASP A 79 -22.48 0.09 -3.62
N ARG A 80 -21.63 1.13 -3.70
CA ARG A 80 -20.18 0.98 -3.52
C ARG A 80 -19.58 1.94 -2.51
N VAL A 81 -18.68 1.42 -1.70
CA VAL A 81 -17.82 2.20 -0.81
C VAL A 81 -16.36 2.13 -1.25
N ARG A 82 -15.62 3.16 -0.91
CA ARG A 82 -14.18 3.28 -1.07
C ARG A 82 -13.54 3.18 0.30
N ILE A 83 -12.56 2.31 0.44
CA ILE A 83 -11.62 2.36 1.56
C ILE A 83 -10.30 2.86 1.02
N ARG A 84 -9.74 3.88 1.67
CA ARG A 84 -8.50 4.53 1.28
C ARG A 84 -7.48 4.44 2.41
N ILE A 85 -6.36 3.76 2.16
CA ILE A 85 -5.20 3.77 3.04
C ILE A 85 -4.21 4.81 2.49
N PRO A 86 -3.85 5.85 3.28
CA PRO A 86 -2.95 6.90 2.81
C PRO A 86 -1.58 6.37 2.38
N ALA A 87 -1.00 6.96 1.33
CA ALA A 87 0.32 6.56 0.81
C ALA A 87 1.43 6.45 1.89
N PRO A 88 1.57 7.40 2.86
CA PRO A 88 2.59 7.28 3.90
C PRO A 88 2.43 6.02 4.78
N GLU A 89 1.20 5.56 4.98
CA GLU A 89 0.92 4.34 5.73
C GLU A 89 1.30 3.09 4.95
N MET A 90 1.10 3.09 3.63
CA MET A 90 1.55 2.01 2.76
C MET A 90 3.07 1.96 2.66
N GLU A 91 3.73 3.11 2.55
CA GLU A 91 5.20 3.16 2.60
C GLU A 91 5.74 2.63 3.94
N ALA A 92 5.10 3.00 5.05
CA ALA A 92 5.46 2.47 6.36
C ALA A 92 5.16 0.98 6.51
N HIS A 93 4.13 0.46 5.84
CA HIS A 93 3.84 -0.99 5.77
C HIS A 93 4.93 -1.75 5.05
N LEU A 94 5.22 -1.35 3.81
CA LEU A 94 6.24 -2.00 2.99
C LEU A 94 7.63 -1.91 3.63
N ARG A 95 7.97 -0.78 4.26
CA ARG A 95 9.23 -0.70 5.04
C ARG A 95 9.27 -1.67 6.21
N SER A 96 8.15 -1.87 6.90
CA SER A 96 8.08 -2.81 8.04
C SER A 96 8.25 -4.28 7.61
N THR A 97 7.98 -4.62 6.35
CA THR A 97 8.23 -5.95 5.78
C THR A 97 9.61 -6.06 5.11
N GLY A 98 10.44 -5.02 5.19
CA GLY A 98 11.80 -5.00 4.65
C GLY A 98 11.94 -4.47 3.23
N THR A 99 10.86 -4.02 2.60
CA THR A 99 10.91 -3.41 1.26
C THR A 99 11.56 -2.03 1.31
N ALA A 100 12.53 -1.79 0.43
CA ALA A 100 13.20 -0.50 0.30
C ALA A 100 12.38 0.47 -0.57
N VAL A 101 11.34 1.09 0.00
CA VAL A 101 10.49 2.07 -0.71
C VAL A 101 11.24 3.34 -1.11
N ILE A 102 10.81 4.00 -2.19
CA ILE A 102 11.22 5.36 -2.53
C ILE A 102 10.18 6.33 -1.96
N PRO A 103 10.52 7.15 -0.94
CA PRO A 103 9.55 8.00 -0.25
C PRO A 103 8.85 9.00 -1.18
N GLY A 104 7.55 9.20 -0.96
CA GLY A 104 6.73 10.15 -1.70
C GLY A 104 6.34 9.70 -3.10
N THR A 105 6.59 8.44 -3.46
CA THR A 105 6.26 7.90 -4.79
C THR A 105 4.99 7.06 -4.81
N PHE A 106 4.51 6.66 -3.64
CA PHE A 106 3.33 5.81 -3.55
C PHE A 106 2.03 6.61 -3.70
N SER A 107 1.05 6.01 -4.36
CA SER A 107 -0.34 6.43 -4.29
C SER A 107 -0.98 5.93 -2.99
N ASP A 108 -2.15 6.46 -2.67
CA ASP A 108 -3.03 5.80 -1.71
C ASP A 108 -3.34 4.38 -2.21
N PHE A 109 -3.52 3.45 -1.27
CA PHE A 109 -4.04 2.12 -1.58
C PHE A 109 -5.56 2.16 -1.45
N VAL A 110 -6.22 2.00 -2.59
CA VAL A 110 -7.67 2.16 -2.70
C VAL A 110 -8.30 0.81 -2.89
N TRP A 111 -9.36 0.56 -2.13
CA TRP A 111 -10.25 -0.60 -2.24
C TRP A 111 -11.66 -0.11 -2.55
N ILE A 112 -12.29 -0.67 -3.57
CA ILE A 112 -13.68 -0.41 -3.94
C ILE A 112 -14.47 -1.68 -3.69
N LEU A 113 -15.42 -1.60 -2.76
CA LEU A 113 -16.24 -2.73 -2.36
C LEU A 113 -17.69 -2.50 -2.77
N ASP A 114 -18.32 -3.54 -3.29
CA ASP A 114 -19.77 -3.64 -3.42
C ASP A 114 -20.37 -3.95 -2.04
N ARG A 115 -21.26 -3.09 -1.56
CA ARG A 115 -21.81 -3.12 -0.20
C ARG A 115 -22.74 -4.31 0.03
N VAL A 116 -23.39 -4.81 -1.02
CA VAL A 116 -24.43 -5.84 -0.91
C VAL A 116 -23.81 -7.22 -0.95
N SER A 117 -22.92 -7.44 -1.93
CA SER A 117 -22.27 -8.73 -2.14
C SER A 117 -20.98 -8.91 -1.35
N GLY A 118 -20.37 -7.82 -0.87
CA GLY A 118 -19.05 -7.84 -0.26
C GLY A 118 -17.92 -8.08 -1.27
N HIS A 119 -18.19 -8.01 -2.57
CA HIS A 119 -17.15 -8.15 -3.58
C HIS A 119 -16.21 -6.95 -3.58
N VAL A 120 -14.91 -7.22 -3.72
CA VAL A 120 -13.92 -6.20 -4.05
C VAL A 120 -13.92 -6.07 -5.56
N VAL A 121 -14.49 -4.98 -6.04
CA VAL A 121 -14.54 -4.62 -7.46
C VAL A 121 -13.13 -4.32 -7.96
N GLU A 122 -12.38 -3.54 -7.18
CA GLU A 122 -11.01 -3.16 -7.49
C GLU A 122 -10.25 -2.88 -6.19
N ALA A 123 -9.02 -3.35 -6.09
CA ALA A 123 -8.05 -2.87 -5.12
C ALA A 123 -6.71 -2.65 -5.80
N GLY A 124 -6.09 -1.49 -5.56
CA GLY A 124 -4.84 -1.16 -6.21
C GLY A 124 -4.08 0.02 -5.63
N LEU A 125 -2.77 -0.02 -5.85
CA LEU A 125 -1.83 1.06 -5.55
C LEU A 125 -0.75 1.10 -6.64
N ALA A 126 -0.06 2.22 -6.73
CA ALA A 126 1.16 2.37 -7.51
C ALA A 126 2.27 2.98 -6.63
N GLY A 127 3.52 2.73 -6.98
CA GLY A 127 4.66 3.30 -6.27
C GLY A 127 5.99 2.88 -6.87
N ARG A 128 7.08 3.25 -6.20
CA ARG A 128 8.44 2.85 -6.62
C ARG A 128 9.23 2.28 -5.45
N ILE A 129 9.99 1.24 -5.73
CA ILE A 129 10.89 0.61 -4.76
C ILE A 129 12.31 0.53 -5.31
N HIS A 130 13.28 0.39 -4.43
CA HIS A 130 14.63 -0.02 -4.79
C HIS A 130 14.77 -1.52 -4.66
N GLU A 131 15.15 -2.17 -5.75
CA GLU A 131 15.53 -3.58 -5.72
C GLU A 131 17.02 -3.79 -5.88
N ARG A 132 17.54 -4.75 -5.11
CA ARG A 132 18.96 -5.12 -5.18
C ARG A 132 19.13 -6.25 -6.17
N VAL A 133 19.81 -5.97 -7.28
CA VAL A 133 20.12 -6.98 -8.30
C VAL A 133 21.59 -7.39 -8.17
N GLY A 134 21.81 -8.70 -8.07
CA GLY A 134 23.15 -9.30 -8.01
C GLY A 134 23.65 -9.72 -9.39
N PHE A 135 24.89 -9.37 -9.70
CA PHE A 135 25.62 -9.78 -10.90
C PHE A 135 26.95 -10.42 -10.48
N GLY A 136 26.87 -11.67 -10.01
CA GLY A 136 28.03 -12.35 -9.40
C GLY A 136 28.51 -11.62 -8.13
N PRO A 137 29.78 -11.16 -8.05
CA PRO A 137 30.30 -10.43 -6.89
C PRO A 137 29.81 -8.98 -6.82
N LEU A 138 29.20 -8.45 -7.87
CA LEU A 138 28.68 -7.08 -7.91
C LEU A 138 27.21 -7.06 -7.52
N SER A 139 26.79 -5.98 -6.89
CA SER A 139 25.37 -5.70 -6.61
C SER A 139 25.05 -4.27 -6.95
N THR A 140 23.90 -4.03 -7.56
CA THR A 140 23.39 -2.69 -7.83
C THR A 140 21.99 -2.53 -7.24
N ARG A 141 21.55 -1.28 -7.05
CA ARG A 141 20.17 -0.94 -6.74
C ARG A 141 19.52 -0.32 -7.97
N ILE A 142 18.39 -0.84 -8.38
CA ILE A 142 17.58 -0.27 -9.46
C ILE A 142 16.25 0.23 -8.89
N ALA A 143 15.71 1.29 -9.47
CA ALA A 143 14.35 1.71 -9.19
C ALA A 143 13.39 0.84 -10.01
N VAL A 144 12.37 0.29 -9.35
CA VAL A 144 11.33 -0.55 -9.95
C VAL A 144 9.99 0.14 -9.72
N ASP A 145 9.26 0.35 -10.82
CA ASP A 145 7.89 0.86 -10.75
C ASP A 145 6.97 -0.32 -10.44
N ILE A 146 6.16 -0.20 -9.39
CA ILE A 146 5.21 -1.23 -8.98
C ILE A 146 3.77 -0.75 -9.16
N ARG A 147 2.91 -1.66 -9.60
CA ARG A 147 1.47 -1.46 -9.65
C ARG A 147 0.76 -2.73 -9.19
N VAL A 148 -0.17 -2.56 -8.27
CA VAL A 148 -0.98 -3.64 -7.70
C VAL A 148 -2.39 -3.53 -8.28
N ASP A 149 -2.95 -4.67 -8.67
CA ASP A 149 -4.31 -4.78 -9.21
C ASP A 149 -4.93 -6.11 -8.73
N MET A 150 -6.00 -6.01 -7.96
CA MET A 150 -6.65 -7.13 -7.28
C MET A 150 -8.18 -6.98 -7.27
N SER A 151 -8.88 -8.11 -7.15
CA SER A 151 -10.35 -8.17 -7.06
C SER A 151 -10.79 -9.50 -6.45
N THR A 152 -12.04 -9.63 -6.04
CA THR A 152 -12.61 -10.95 -5.66
C THR A 152 -13.41 -11.62 -6.78
N GLU A 153 -13.53 -11.00 -7.96
CA GLU A 153 -14.26 -11.58 -9.09
C GLU A 153 -13.35 -12.38 -10.03
N ARG A 154 -12.04 -12.12 -10.01
CA ARG A 154 -11.05 -12.83 -10.83
C ARG A 154 -10.41 -13.95 -10.02
N GLY A 155 -10.17 -15.08 -10.68
CA GLY A 155 -9.28 -16.11 -10.14
C GLY A 155 -7.82 -15.71 -10.31
N ALA A 156 -7.01 -15.93 -9.28
CA ALA A 156 -5.56 -15.76 -9.35
C ALA A 156 -4.85 -16.89 -8.61
N GLY A 157 -3.57 -17.01 -8.89
CA GLY A 157 -2.69 -17.95 -8.24
C GLY A 157 -1.24 -17.59 -8.54
N PHE A 158 -0.36 -18.48 -8.13
CA PHE A 158 1.06 -18.33 -8.37
C PHE A 158 1.69 -19.61 -8.90
N ARG A 159 2.81 -19.44 -9.58
CA ARG A 159 3.76 -20.50 -9.90
C ARG A 159 5.04 -20.21 -9.16
N THR A 160 5.53 -21.17 -8.40
CA THR A 160 6.87 -21.08 -7.82
C THR A 160 7.89 -21.29 -8.93
N ALA A 161 8.58 -20.22 -9.29
CA ALA A 161 9.72 -20.27 -10.19
C ALA A 161 10.97 -19.87 -9.41
N ARG A 162 12.09 -20.54 -9.71
CA ARG A 162 13.41 -20.01 -9.35
C ARG A 162 13.86 -19.17 -10.52
N ALA A 163 13.91 -17.85 -10.33
CA ALA A 163 14.53 -16.98 -11.29
C ALA A 163 16.02 -17.34 -11.46
N PRO A 164 16.63 -17.02 -12.62
CA PRO A 164 18.09 -16.93 -12.71
C PRO A 164 18.57 -16.08 -11.51
N PHE A 165 19.69 -16.47 -10.89
CA PHE A 165 20.21 -15.87 -9.64
C PHE A 165 19.56 -16.33 -8.32
N GLY A 166 18.66 -17.32 -8.36
CA GLY A 166 18.20 -18.03 -7.15
C GLY A 166 17.20 -17.27 -6.29
N ILE A 167 16.59 -16.21 -6.83
CA ILE A 167 15.46 -15.53 -6.20
C ILE A 167 14.21 -16.38 -6.46
N GLU A 168 13.52 -16.76 -5.40
CA GLU A 168 12.22 -17.39 -5.52
C GLU A 168 11.20 -16.33 -5.92
N THR A 169 10.55 -16.54 -7.07
CA THR A 169 9.48 -15.67 -7.56
C THR A 169 8.18 -16.46 -7.56
N HIS A 170 7.10 -15.77 -7.19
CA HIS A 170 5.75 -16.28 -7.26
C HIS A 170 5.08 -15.65 -8.48
N ASP A 171 5.40 -16.18 -9.66
CA ASP A 171 4.90 -15.64 -10.92
C ASP A 171 3.38 -15.77 -10.96
N PHE A 172 2.70 -14.68 -11.33
CA PHE A 172 1.24 -14.69 -11.43
C PHE A 172 0.76 -15.71 -12.48
N CYS A 173 -0.35 -16.37 -12.18
CA CYS A 173 -1.13 -17.17 -13.14
C CYS A 173 -2.62 -17.04 -12.84
N ALA A 174 -3.46 -17.19 -13.87
CA ALA A 174 -4.89 -17.38 -13.65
C ALA A 174 -5.22 -18.89 -13.69
N PRO A 175 -6.00 -19.43 -12.74
CA PRO A 175 -6.35 -20.85 -12.71
C PRO A 175 -7.08 -21.32 -13.98
N GLY A 176 -7.77 -20.42 -14.67
CA GLY A 176 -8.48 -20.69 -15.92
C GLY A 176 -7.58 -20.89 -17.15
N ASP A 177 -6.29 -20.56 -17.07
CA ASP A 177 -5.38 -20.59 -18.22
C ASP A 177 -4.87 -22.01 -18.56
N GLY A 178 -5.37 -23.04 -17.89
CA GLY A 178 -5.01 -24.45 -18.15
C GLY A 178 -3.59 -24.86 -17.71
N SER A 179 -2.86 -23.96 -17.04
CA SER A 179 -1.53 -24.23 -16.50
C SER A 179 -1.61 -25.18 -15.30
N ARG A 180 -1.14 -26.42 -15.47
CA ARG A 180 -1.13 -27.44 -14.40
C ARG A 180 -0.26 -27.08 -13.19
N SER A 181 0.65 -26.12 -13.32
CA SER A 181 1.53 -25.68 -12.23
C SER A 181 1.00 -24.45 -11.48
N CYS A 182 -0.19 -23.95 -11.81
CA CYS A 182 -0.78 -22.81 -11.13
C CYS A 182 -1.39 -23.25 -9.79
N ILE A 183 -0.84 -22.74 -8.69
CA ILE A 183 -1.41 -22.92 -7.36
C ILE A 183 -2.43 -21.79 -7.19
N ALA A 184 -3.71 -22.14 -7.31
CA ALA A 184 -4.81 -21.20 -7.14
C ALA A 184 -4.87 -20.69 -5.70
N VAL A 185 -5.16 -19.40 -5.54
CA VAL A 185 -5.45 -18.77 -4.25
C VAL A 185 -6.91 -18.36 -4.27
N GLU A 186 -7.65 -18.81 -3.27
CA GLU A 186 -9.08 -18.50 -3.16
C GLU A 186 -9.29 -17.04 -2.75
N SER A 187 -10.12 -16.32 -3.50
CA SER A 187 -10.59 -15.01 -3.09
C SER A 187 -11.73 -15.12 -2.10
N HIS A 188 -11.74 -14.27 -1.09
CA HIS A 188 -12.82 -14.19 -0.11
C HIS A 188 -13.50 -12.83 -0.20
N ARG A 189 -14.82 -12.84 -0.35
CA ARG A 189 -15.66 -11.64 -0.21
C ARG A 189 -15.53 -11.09 1.22
N PHE A 190 -15.88 -9.82 1.39
CA PHE A 190 -15.89 -9.20 2.70
C PHE A 190 -16.86 -9.94 3.65
N ASP A 191 -16.32 -10.41 4.77
CA ASP A 191 -17.07 -10.97 5.89
C ASP A 191 -17.34 -9.86 6.92
N PRO A 192 -18.61 -9.42 7.07
CA PRO A 192 -18.96 -8.37 8.02
C PRO A 192 -18.84 -8.78 9.48
N GLN A 193 -18.75 -10.07 9.81
CA GLN A 193 -18.56 -10.50 11.20
C GLN A 193 -17.10 -10.39 11.62
N GLN A 194 -16.17 -10.60 10.69
CA GLN A 194 -14.73 -10.59 10.96
C GLN A 194 -14.03 -9.33 10.45
N GLY A 195 -14.71 -8.53 9.62
CA GLY A 195 -14.09 -7.46 8.86
C GLY A 195 -13.07 -7.96 7.83
N TYR A 196 -13.11 -9.25 7.49
CA TYR A 196 -12.08 -9.94 6.72
C TYR A 196 -12.39 -9.90 5.22
N VAL A 197 -11.36 -9.74 4.37
CA VAL A 197 -11.48 -9.87 2.93
C VAL A 197 -10.17 -10.36 2.31
N ASN A 198 -10.27 -11.13 1.22
CA ASN A 198 -9.11 -11.51 0.42
C ASN A 198 -9.36 -11.26 -1.07
N ALA A 199 -8.85 -10.14 -1.59
CA ALA A 199 -8.84 -9.83 -3.02
C ALA A 199 -7.57 -10.35 -3.66
N VAL A 200 -7.70 -11.16 -4.72
CA VAL A 200 -6.55 -11.79 -5.36
C VAL A 200 -6.19 -11.08 -6.66
N GLY A 201 -4.92 -11.13 -7.05
CA GLY A 201 -4.44 -10.46 -8.25
C GLY A 201 -2.93 -10.47 -8.39
N PHE A 202 -2.37 -9.40 -8.95
CA PHE A 202 -0.95 -9.33 -9.28
C PHE A 202 -0.31 -8.00 -8.91
N ILE A 203 1.01 -8.07 -8.75
CA ILE A 203 1.91 -6.91 -8.76
C ILE A 203 2.66 -6.94 -10.08
N ARG A 204 2.50 -5.87 -10.86
CA ARG A 204 3.33 -5.58 -12.02
C ARG A 204 4.55 -4.82 -11.52
N ALA A 205 5.73 -5.38 -11.73
CA ALA A 205 7.01 -4.74 -11.45
C ALA A 205 7.71 -4.44 -12.77
N ALA A 206 7.99 -3.17 -13.03
CA ALA A 206 8.52 -2.69 -14.29
C ALA A 206 9.82 -1.90 -14.11
N THR A 207 10.73 -2.10 -15.06
CA THR A 207 11.97 -1.36 -15.24
C THR A 207 12.08 -0.97 -16.72
N PRO A 208 12.99 -0.07 -17.13
CA PRO A 208 13.18 0.23 -18.55
C PRO A 208 13.57 -0.97 -19.43
N MET A 209 14.06 -2.07 -18.83
CA MET A 209 14.57 -3.25 -19.56
C MET A 209 13.63 -4.44 -19.54
N ALA A 210 12.75 -4.53 -18.54
CA ALA A 210 11.94 -5.72 -18.28
C ALA A 210 10.72 -5.39 -17.45
N GLU A 211 9.70 -6.23 -17.63
CA GLU A 211 8.47 -6.23 -16.85
C GLU A 211 8.17 -7.65 -16.38
N VAL A 212 7.78 -7.79 -15.12
CA VAL A 212 7.34 -9.05 -14.54
C VAL A 212 6.00 -8.88 -13.82
N ARG A 213 5.21 -9.96 -13.79
CA ARG A 213 3.96 -10.03 -13.05
C ARG A 213 4.08 -11.12 -11.99
N ALA A 214 4.09 -10.71 -10.74
CA ALA A 214 4.07 -11.62 -9.59
C ALA A 214 2.67 -11.64 -8.98
N PHE A 215 2.33 -12.71 -8.28
CA PHE A 215 1.15 -12.75 -7.42
C PHE A 215 1.26 -11.68 -6.33
N SER A 216 0.13 -11.06 -5.96
CA SER A 216 0.10 -9.99 -4.96
C SER A 216 -0.21 -10.51 -3.56
N PRO A 217 0.71 -10.36 -2.57
CA PRO A 217 0.45 -10.70 -1.18
C PRO A 217 -0.37 -9.63 -0.43
N LEU A 218 -0.68 -8.49 -1.05
CA LEU A 218 -1.39 -7.38 -0.39
C LEU A 218 -2.92 -7.55 -0.38
N GLY A 219 -3.39 -8.70 -0.86
CA GLY A 219 -4.79 -9.01 -1.11
C GLY A 219 -5.62 -9.28 0.14
N GLU A 220 -4.97 -9.59 1.25
CA GLU A 220 -5.64 -10.06 2.45
C GLU A 220 -5.59 -9.01 3.56
N VAL A 221 -6.78 -8.60 4.00
CA VAL A 221 -6.96 -7.45 4.87
C VAL A 221 -8.08 -7.69 5.88
N ARG A 222 -7.90 -7.16 7.09
CA ARG A 222 -8.96 -6.95 8.07
C ARG A 222 -9.24 -5.45 8.24
N PHE A 223 -10.51 -5.10 8.11
CA PHE A 223 -11.04 -3.77 8.37
C PHE A 223 -11.86 -3.76 9.65
N SER A 224 -11.61 -2.80 10.53
CA SER A 224 -12.39 -2.63 11.76
C SER A 224 -12.73 -1.18 12.00
N GLU A 225 -13.82 -0.94 12.74
CA GLU A 225 -14.18 0.39 13.17
C GLU A 225 -13.14 0.93 14.15
N ARG A 226 -12.78 2.20 13.99
CA ARG A 226 -11.95 2.88 14.99
C ARG A 226 -12.88 3.43 16.08
N PRO A 227 -12.63 3.12 17.37
CA PRO A 227 -13.39 3.72 18.45
C PRO A 227 -13.34 5.25 18.37
N ALA A 228 -14.51 5.90 18.49
CA ALA A 228 -14.65 7.35 18.36
C ALA A 228 -13.75 8.14 19.34
N GLU A 229 -13.33 7.51 20.44
CA GLU A 229 -12.52 8.12 21.51
C GLU A 229 -11.03 8.29 21.15
N ALA A 230 -10.56 7.72 20.04
CA ALA A 230 -9.17 7.86 19.59
C ALA A 230 -8.92 9.13 18.74
N ILE A 231 -9.79 10.13 18.82
CA ILE A 231 -9.46 11.50 18.44
C ILE A 231 -8.64 12.08 19.60
N VAL A 232 -7.35 11.74 19.64
CA VAL A 232 -6.38 12.57 20.37
C VAL A 232 -6.44 13.93 19.68
N GLY A 233 -7.23 14.85 20.25
CA GLY A 233 -7.17 16.24 19.90
C GLY A 233 -5.70 16.67 19.95
N PRO A 234 -5.27 17.63 19.11
CA PRO A 234 -3.91 18.15 19.21
C PRO A 234 -3.63 18.43 20.69
N PRO A 235 -2.48 18.03 21.25
CA PRO A 235 -2.18 18.29 22.65
C PRO A 235 -2.44 19.76 22.86
N ARG A 236 -3.48 20.09 23.64
CA ARG A 236 -3.76 21.47 24.01
C ARG A 236 -2.50 21.92 24.68
N THR A 237 -1.69 22.69 23.97
CA THR A 237 -0.50 23.31 24.52
C THR A 237 -1.01 24.23 25.63
N THR A 238 -0.85 23.79 26.87
CA THR A 238 -1.16 24.57 28.08
C THR A 238 -0.11 25.67 28.23
N ARG A 239 0.01 26.53 27.23
CA ARG A 239 1.00 27.62 27.20
C ARG A 239 0.49 28.84 26.44
N GLU A 240 -0.73 29.27 26.76
CA GLU A 240 -1.21 30.60 26.37
C GLU A 240 -2.24 31.12 27.39
N ARG A 241 -1.85 31.11 28.66
CA ARG A 241 -2.43 31.94 29.72
C ARG A 241 -1.27 32.34 30.63
N ASP A 242 -0.50 33.31 30.17
CA ASP A 242 0.31 34.25 30.98
C ASP A 242 1.14 35.12 30.03
N ALA A 243 0.47 36.00 29.28
CA ALA A 243 1.06 37.18 28.69
C ALA A 243 -0.04 38.23 28.47
N VAL A 244 -0.64 38.65 29.58
CA VAL A 244 -1.58 39.78 29.65
C VAL A 244 -0.81 40.94 30.28
N PHE A 245 -0.74 42.05 29.53
CA PHE A 245 -0.18 43.37 29.84
C PHE A 245 1.33 43.63 29.69
N SER A 246 1.68 44.32 28.60
CA SER A 246 2.40 45.59 28.69
C SER A 246 1.93 46.53 27.56
N PRO A 247 1.34 47.70 27.88
CA PRO A 247 1.08 48.74 26.90
C PRO A 247 2.28 49.70 26.83
N ALA A 248 2.81 49.96 25.64
CA ALA A 248 3.61 51.15 25.37
C ALA A 248 3.64 51.44 23.86
N THR A 249 2.87 52.45 23.46
CA THR A 249 3.25 53.60 22.60
C THR A 249 4.15 53.38 21.37
N GLY A 250 3.67 53.85 20.21
CA GLY A 250 4.30 53.76 18.87
C GLY A 250 5.59 54.57 18.64
N PRO A 251 5.91 55.09 17.42
CA PRO A 251 5.01 55.49 16.33
C PRO A 251 5.26 54.87 14.94
N ASP A 252 4.18 54.91 14.18
CA ASP A 252 3.99 55.07 12.73
C ASP A 252 5.17 55.64 11.92
N ARG A 253 5.56 55.00 10.79
CA ARG A 253 6.05 55.62 9.53
C ARG A 253 6.15 54.62 8.35
N GLY A 254 5.52 54.99 7.23
CA GLY A 254 5.97 54.71 5.84
C GLY A 254 5.38 53.44 5.20
N VAL A 255 4.38 53.50 4.31
CA VAL A 255 4.47 53.84 2.87
C VAL A 255 5.51 52.94 2.19
N GLU A 256 5.13 51.96 1.36
CA GLU A 256 4.86 52.17 -0.07
C GLU A 256 3.90 51.15 -0.70
N ARG A 257 3.01 51.68 -1.53
CA ARG A 257 2.24 50.98 -2.58
C ARG A 257 3.18 50.61 -3.73
N GLY A 258 3.15 49.36 -4.18
CA GLY A 258 3.67 48.94 -5.48
C GLY A 258 2.63 48.07 -6.17
N GLY A 259 1.90 48.66 -7.11
CA GLY A 259 0.93 47.95 -7.95
C GLY A 259 1.63 47.05 -8.97
N TRP A 260 1.00 45.92 -9.27
CA TRP A 260 1.33 45.09 -10.42
C TRP A 260 0.12 45.04 -11.35
N HIS A 261 0.14 45.93 -12.35
CA HIS A 261 -0.60 45.78 -13.59
C HIS A 261 0.33 45.08 -14.60
N GLY A 262 -0.19 44.08 -15.30
CA GLY A 262 0.50 43.39 -16.39
C GLY A 262 -0.52 42.64 -17.23
N GLU A 263 -1.26 43.39 -18.06
CA GLU A 263 -2.02 42.88 -19.20
C GLU A 263 -1.08 42.56 -20.37
N SER A 264 -1.61 41.78 -21.33
CA SER A 264 -1.10 41.45 -22.68
C SER A 264 -0.32 40.12 -22.75
N ALA A 265 -0.53 39.20 -23.70
CA ALA A 265 -1.20 39.33 -24.99
C ALA A 265 -1.75 37.98 -25.51
N GLU A 266 -2.89 38.13 -26.16
CA GLU A 266 -3.45 37.46 -27.33
C GLU A 266 -2.44 36.90 -28.39
N ARG A 267 -2.68 35.65 -28.83
CA ARG A 267 -2.43 35.02 -30.16
C ARG A 267 -2.57 33.49 -30.01
N ALA A 268 -3.05 32.68 -30.94
CA ALA A 268 -3.73 32.85 -32.23
C ALA A 268 -4.38 31.49 -32.57
N ASP A 269 -5.38 31.51 -33.44
CA ASP A 269 -5.95 30.37 -34.18
C ASP A 269 -4.90 29.39 -34.73
N GLU A 270 -5.24 28.08 -34.76
CA GLU A 270 -5.19 27.34 -36.03
C GLU A 270 -6.06 26.08 -36.07
N ARG A 271 -6.91 26.05 -37.10
CA ARG A 271 -7.68 24.92 -37.64
C ARG A 271 -6.76 23.87 -38.25
N THR A 272 -7.12 22.59 -38.14
CA THR A 272 -7.15 21.52 -39.19
C THR A 272 -7.26 20.16 -38.47
N THR A 273 -7.96 19.12 -38.90
CA THR A 273 -8.69 18.78 -40.14
C THR A 273 -9.58 17.58 -39.85
N ASP A 274 -10.72 17.61 -40.51
CA ASP A 274 -11.53 16.47 -40.93
C ASP A 274 -10.69 15.35 -41.59
N ARG A 275 -10.93 14.08 -41.24
CA ARG A 275 -10.66 12.96 -42.16
C ARG A 275 -11.58 11.78 -41.87
N SER A 276 -12.67 11.78 -42.64
CA SER A 276 -13.45 10.59 -42.94
C SER A 276 -12.61 9.57 -43.74
N GLY A 277 -12.78 8.30 -43.38
CA GLY A 277 -12.36 7.11 -44.12
C GLY A 277 -13.25 5.96 -43.68
#